data_AF-A0A363MWS2-F1
#
_entry.id   AF-A0A363MWS2-F1
#
_cell.length_a   1.000
_cell.length_b   1.000
_cell.length_c   1.000
_cell.angle_alpha   90.00
_cell.angle_beta   90.00
_cell.angle_gamma   90.00
#
_symmetry.space_group_name_H-M   'P 1'
#
loop_
_entity.id
_entity.type
_entity.pdbx_description
1 polymer ?
#
loop_
_entity_poly.entity_id
_entity_poly.type
_entity_poly.pdbx_seq_one_letter_code
_entity_poly.pdbx_strand_id
1 'polypeptide(L)'
;MNDEIVEAFPKMNIPDISAQVLSIDGKRCVMAAQLKWYEYIIGALSFISFFSVGGIGIIVGSTATIINYNFFRQNTSPKYKYLKVFGVNVICLALYLIAVSLKMNQ
;
A
#
# COMPACT_ATOMS: atom_id res chain seq x y z
N MET A 1 -25.90 5.92 26.44
CA MET A 1 -25.29 5.69 25.12
C MET A 1 -25.22 4.18 24.97
N ASN A 2 -26.07 3.59 24.14
CA ASN A 2 -26.03 2.16 23.86
C ASN A 2 -25.00 1.94 22.75
N ASP A 3 -23.86 1.34 23.09
CA ASP A 3 -22.90 0.84 22.11
C ASP A 3 -23.45 -0.45 21.49
N GLU A 4 -24.37 -0.33 20.54
CA GLU A 4 -24.81 -1.46 19.73
C GLU A 4 -23.68 -1.87 18.78
N ILE A 5 -23.09 -3.04 19.04
CA ILE A 5 -22.12 -3.67 18.14
C ILE A 5 -22.92 -4.29 16.98
N VAL A 6 -22.95 -3.62 15.84
CA VAL A 6 -23.60 -4.12 14.62
C VAL A 6 -22.61 -4.96 13.82
N GLU A 7 -22.95 -6.23 13.55
CA GLU A 7 -22.19 -7.08 12.64
C GLU A 7 -22.28 -6.54 11.21
N ALA A 8 -21.21 -5.89 10.75
CA ALA A 8 -21.14 -5.36 9.41
C ALA A 8 -20.18 -6.18 8.55
N PHE A 9 -20.73 -6.98 7.64
CA PHE A 9 -19.95 -7.82 6.74
C PHE A 9 -19.35 -6.97 5.62
N PRO A 10 -18.01 -6.89 5.50
CA PRO A 10 -17.40 -6.18 4.41
C PRO A 10 -17.66 -6.89 3.08
N LYS A 11 -18.23 -6.18 2.11
CA LYS A 11 -18.34 -6.70 0.75
C LYS A 11 -17.01 -6.50 0.04
N MET A 12 -16.41 -7.58 -0.45
CA MET A 12 -15.11 -7.57 -1.13
C MET A 12 -15.13 -6.55 -2.28
N ASN A 13 -14.17 -5.63 -2.27
CA ASN A 13 -13.95 -4.64 -3.31
C ASN A 13 -12.54 -4.87 -3.91
N ILE A 14 -12.45 -5.01 -5.24
CA ILE A 14 -11.22 -5.32 -5.97
C ILE A 14 -10.97 -4.17 -6.96
N PRO A 15 -9.74 -3.63 -7.09
CA PRO A 15 -8.46 -4.12 -6.53
C PRO A 15 -8.17 -3.68 -5.09
N ASP A 16 -9.04 -2.85 -4.49
CA ASP A 16 -8.81 -2.28 -3.17
C ASP A 16 -9.60 -2.98 -2.05
N ILE A 17 -8.96 -3.98 -1.44
CA ILE A 17 -9.53 -4.69 -0.29
C ILE A 17 -9.70 -3.76 0.92
N SER A 18 -8.96 -2.66 1.04
CA SER A 18 -9.12 -1.75 2.17
C SER A 18 -10.23 -0.70 1.97
N ALA A 19 -10.61 -0.42 0.73
CA ALA A 19 -11.75 0.46 0.42
C ALA A 19 -13.07 -0.32 0.35
N GLN A 20 -13.26 -1.26 1.29
CA GLN A 20 -14.49 -2.01 1.44
C GLN A 20 -15.62 -1.07 1.85
N VAL A 21 -16.81 -1.34 1.30
CA VAL A 21 -18.02 -0.62 1.65
C VAL A 21 -18.77 -1.44 2.69
N LEU A 22 -18.89 -0.88 3.88
CA LEU A 22 -19.75 -1.36 4.94
C LEU A 22 -21.18 -0.90 4.68
N SER A 23 -22.13 -1.82 4.76
CA SER A 23 -23.55 -1.48 4.75
C SER A 23 -24.06 -1.55 6.19
N ILE A 24 -24.18 -0.39 6.84
CA ILE A 24 -24.73 -0.27 8.20
C ILE A 24 -26.08 0.42 8.06
N ASP A 25 -27.16 -0.25 8.48
CA ASP A 25 -28.52 0.33 8.48
C ASP A 25 -28.93 0.94 7.12
N GLY A 26 -28.66 0.22 6.03
CA GLY A 26 -28.93 0.68 4.65
C GLY A 26 -28.04 1.81 4.12
N LYS A 27 -27.14 2.37 4.94
CA LYS A 27 -26.16 3.39 4.53
C LYS A 27 -24.83 2.75 4.15
N ARG A 28 -24.26 3.22 3.03
CA ARG A 28 -22.96 2.78 2.51
C ARG A 28 -21.85 3.63 3.09
N CYS A 29 -21.05 3.05 3.98
CA CYS A 29 -19.88 3.70 4.58
C CYS A 29 -18.61 3.09 3.99
N VAL A 30 -17.73 3.91 3.41
CA VAL A 30 -16.46 3.42 2.85
C VAL A 30 -15.41 3.37 3.97
N MET A 31 -14.78 2.21 4.17
CA MET A 31 -13.76 2.01 5.22
C MET A 31 -12.49 2.84 4.99
N ALA A 32 -12.08 3.00 3.75
CA ALA A 32 -10.91 3.80 3.37
C ALA A 32 -11.12 4.44 2.00
N ALA A 33 -10.50 5.60 1.78
CA ALA A 33 -10.51 6.23 0.46
C ALA A 33 -9.87 5.29 -0.59
N GLN A 34 -10.58 5.08 -1.70
CA GLN A 34 -10.02 4.36 -2.85
C GLN A 34 -8.83 5.14 -3.39
N LEU A 35 -7.71 4.45 -3.58
CA LEU A 35 -6.57 5.02 -4.29
C LEU A 35 -6.92 5.18 -5.77
N LYS A 36 -6.33 6.18 -6.40
CA LYS A 36 -6.42 6.35 -7.85
C LYS A 36 -5.54 5.32 -8.55
N TRP A 37 -5.88 4.96 -9.78
CA TRP A 37 -5.17 3.91 -10.53
C TRP A 37 -3.66 4.14 -10.64
N TYR A 38 -3.23 5.41 -10.82
CA TYR A 38 -1.81 5.74 -10.86
C TYR A 38 -1.10 5.59 -9.50
N GLU A 39 -1.81 5.75 -8.37
CA GLU A 39 -1.23 5.59 -7.03
C GLU A 39 -0.95 4.11 -6.73
N TYR A 40 -1.74 3.20 -7.29
CA TYR A 40 -1.44 1.77 -7.29
C TYR A 40 -0.13 1.47 -8.01
N ILE A 41 0.02 1.97 -9.24
CA ILE A 41 1.23 1.71 -10.04
C ILE A 41 2.47 2.27 -9.34
N ILE A 42 2.41 3.52 -8.87
CA ILE A 42 3.54 4.17 -8.20
C ILE A 42 3.85 3.49 -6.86
N GLY A 43 2.83 3.09 -6.10
CA GLY A 43 3.06 2.41 -4.83
C GLY A 43 3.62 1.00 -4.99
N ALA A 44 3.18 0.26 -6.01
CA ALA A 44 3.67 -1.08 -6.36
C ALA A 44 5.06 -1.09 -7.01
N LEU A 45 5.57 0.06 -7.43
CA LEU A 45 6.90 0.17 -8.07
C LEU A 45 7.99 -0.47 -7.20
N SER A 46 7.92 -0.23 -5.88
CA SER A 46 8.83 -0.83 -4.89
C SER A 46 8.82 -2.36 -4.91
N PHE A 47 7.65 -2.99 -5.10
CA PHE A 47 7.55 -4.45 -5.22
C PHE A 47 8.15 -4.96 -6.52
N ILE A 48 7.86 -4.30 -7.64
CA ILE A 48 8.37 -4.69 -8.97
C ILE A 48 9.90 -4.65 -8.97
N SER A 49 10.51 -3.63 -8.36
CA SER A 49 11.96 -3.52 -8.25
C SER A 49 12.57 -4.72 -7.51
N PHE A 50 11.97 -5.14 -6.39
CA PHE A 50 12.51 -6.22 -5.56
C PHE A 50 12.18 -7.63 -6.01
N PHE A 51 11.27 -7.81 -6.97
CA PHE A 51 10.84 -9.13 -7.41
C PHE A 51 12.00 -10.03 -7.88
N SER A 52 13.05 -9.44 -8.47
CA SER A 52 14.24 -10.16 -8.96
C SER A 52 15.21 -10.65 -7.87
N VAL A 53 15.05 -10.18 -6.62
CA VAL A 53 15.90 -10.54 -5.47
C VAL A 53 15.48 -11.87 -4.83
N GLY A 54 14.35 -12.45 -5.26
CA GLY A 54 13.82 -13.73 -4.73
C GLY A 54 12.92 -13.53 -3.50
N GLY A 55 12.80 -14.55 -2.66
CA GLY A 55 11.82 -14.57 -1.55
C GLY A 55 11.92 -13.40 -0.59
N ILE A 56 13.15 -12.97 -0.25
CA ILE A 56 13.38 -11.79 0.60
C ILE A 56 12.88 -10.52 -0.09
N GLY A 57 13.08 -10.41 -1.40
CA GLY A 57 12.59 -9.28 -2.18
C GLY A 57 11.06 -9.19 -2.21
N ILE A 58 10.36 -10.32 -2.24
CA ILE A 58 8.89 -10.34 -2.17
C ILE A 58 8.40 -9.75 -0.84
N ILE A 59 9.01 -10.13 0.29
CA ILE A 59 8.63 -9.62 1.62
C ILE A 59 8.91 -8.13 1.74
N VAL A 60 10.12 -7.69 1.38
CA VAL A 60 10.53 -6.28 1.48
C VAL A 60 9.71 -5.41 0.53
N GLY A 61 9.56 -5.84 -0.73
CA GLY A 61 8.83 -5.10 -1.75
C GLY A 61 7.33 -4.98 -1.45
N SER A 62 6.71 -6.03 -0.90
CA SER A 62 5.29 -6.00 -0.53
C SER A 62 5.05 -5.08 0.67
N THR A 63 5.93 -5.13 1.68
CA THR A 63 5.89 -4.23 2.85
C THR A 63 6.02 -2.77 2.41
N ALA A 64 6.98 -2.46 1.53
CA ALA A 64 7.17 -1.11 1.00
C ALA A 64 5.93 -0.62 0.21
N THR A 65 5.29 -1.51 -0.55
CA THR A 65 4.06 -1.21 -1.30
C THR A 65 2.90 -0.87 -0.36
N ILE A 66 2.72 -1.63 0.72
CA ILE A 66 1.68 -1.35 1.72
C ILE A 66 1.92 0.02 2.38
N ILE A 67 3.17 0.35 2.71
CA ILE A 67 3.53 1.65 3.28
C ILE A 67 3.20 2.78 2.30
N ASN A 68 3.53 2.63 1.01
CA ASN A 68 3.19 3.60 -0.03
C ASN A 68 1.68 3.81 -0.15
N TYR A 69 0.90 2.74 -0.16
CA TYR A 69 -0.56 2.83 -0.23
C TYR A 69 -1.15 3.52 1.00
N ASN A 70 -0.61 3.24 2.20
CA ASN A 70 -1.00 3.95 3.41
C ASN A 70 -0.69 5.44 3.34
N PHE A 71 0.46 5.84 2.78
CA PHE A 71 0.79 7.25 2.59
C PHE A 71 -0.13 7.97 1.61
N PHE A 72 -0.57 7.30 0.52
CA PHE A 72 -1.57 7.87 -0.38
C PHE A 72 -2.92 8.10 0.32
N ARG A 73 -3.30 7.22 1.25
CA ARG A 73 -4.55 7.32 2.02
C ARG A 73 -4.54 8.35 3.15
N GLN A 74 -3.37 8.82 3.61
CA GLN A 74 -3.33 9.81 4.69
C GLN A 74 -4.02 11.13 4.28
N ASN A 75 -4.78 11.77 5.17
CA ASN A 75 -5.35 13.11 4.94
C ASN A 75 -4.29 14.22 5.10
N THR A 76 -3.24 14.17 4.30
CA THR A 76 -2.19 15.19 4.23
C THR A 76 -2.21 15.90 2.88
N SER A 77 -1.57 17.07 2.76
CA SER A 77 -1.56 17.79 1.48
C SER A 77 -0.93 16.93 0.38
N PRO A 78 -1.44 16.98 -0.88
CA PRO A 78 -1.01 16.09 -1.95
C PRO A 78 0.51 16.04 -2.12
N LYS A 79 1.17 17.20 -2.07
CA LYS A 79 2.63 17.33 -2.17
C LYS A 79 3.39 16.45 -1.17
N TYR A 80 2.95 16.43 0.09
CA TYR A 80 3.60 15.64 1.14
C TYR A 80 3.40 14.14 0.94
N LYS A 81 2.24 13.71 0.41
CA LYS A 81 1.99 12.30 0.09
C LYS A 81 2.99 11.77 -0.93
N TYR A 82 3.13 12.48 -2.06
CA TYR A 82 4.05 12.08 -3.12
C TYR A 82 5.51 12.14 -2.67
N LEU A 83 5.88 13.13 -1.85
CA LEU A 83 7.23 13.22 -1.30
C LEU A 83 7.58 11.99 -0.43
N LYS A 84 6.65 11.55 0.43
CA LYS A 84 6.85 10.35 1.25
C LYS A 84 7.00 9.09 0.39
N VAL A 85 6.12 8.90 -0.58
CA VAL A 85 6.17 7.75 -1.50
C VAL A 85 7.45 7.76 -2.33
N PHE A 86 7.89 8.93 -2.80
CA PHE A 86 9.17 9.08 -3.48
C PHE A 86 10.33 8.68 -2.57
N GLY A 87 10.34 9.15 -1.31
CA GLY A 87 11.34 8.77 -0.32
C GLY A 87 11.41 7.25 -0.08
N VAL A 88 10.27 6.59 0.06
CA VAL A 88 10.21 5.12 0.18
C VAL A 88 10.81 4.44 -1.04
N ASN A 89 10.46 4.89 -2.26
CA ASN A 89 11.01 4.31 -3.49
C ASN A 89 12.53 4.50 -3.61
N VAL A 90 13.07 5.65 -3.20
CA VAL A 90 14.52 5.89 -3.18
C VAL A 90 15.23 4.96 -2.20
N ILE A 91 14.68 4.79 -0.99
CA ILE A 91 15.22 3.85 0.01
C ILE A 91 15.14 2.41 -0.52
N CYS A 92 14.02 2.06 -1.17
CA CYS A 92 13.83 0.76 -1.81
C CYS A 92 14.92 0.54 -2.87
N LEU A 93 15.16 1.50 -3.76
CA LEU A 93 16.21 1.42 -4.77
C LEU A 93 17.60 1.20 -4.15
N ALA A 94 17.94 1.93 -3.10
CA ALA A 94 19.22 1.78 -2.41
C ALA A 94 19.39 0.37 -1.82
N LEU A 95 18.37 -0.14 -1.13
CA LEU A 95 18.36 -1.50 -0.59
C LEU A 95 18.41 -2.56 -1.69
N TYR A 96 17.76 -2.31 -2.83
CA TYR A 96 17.78 -3.21 -3.99
C TYR A 96 19.18 -3.34 -4.56
N LEU A 97 19.87 -2.22 -4.76
CA LEU A 97 21.25 -2.20 -5.25
C LEU A 97 22.17 -2.99 -4.31
N ILE A 98 22.05 -2.79 -3.00
CA ILE A 98 22.83 -3.54 -2.00
C ILE A 98 22.54 -5.04 -2.10
N ALA A 99 21.27 -5.43 -2.16
CA ALA A 99 20.87 -6.84 -2.24
C ALA A 99 21.36 -7.51 -3.52
N VAL A 100 21.29 -6.82 -4.66
CA VAL A 100 21.82 -7.32 -5.94
C VAL A 100 23.34 -7.43 -5.89
N SER A 101 24.04 -6.42 -5.37
CA SER A 101 25.50 -6.46 -5.22
C SER A 101 25.95 -7.61 -4.34
N LEU A 102 25.25 -7.88 -3.22
CA LEU A 102 25.53 -9.03 -2.38
C LEU A 102 25.31 -10.35 -3.12
N LYS A 103 24.22 -10.47 -3.89
CA LYS A 103 23.91 -11.67 -4.68
C LYS A 103 24.94 -11.93 -5.79
N MET A 104 25.49 -10.89 -6.41
CA MET A 104 26.51 -11.02 -7.46
C MET A 104 27.91 -11.37 -6.93
N ASN A 105 28.17 -11.11 -5.64
CA ASN A 105 29.45 -11.37 -4.99
C ASN A 105 29.48 -12.72 -4.24
N GLN A 106 28.43 -13.52 -4.37
CA GLN A 106 28.35 -14.92 -3.93
C GLN A 106 28.47 -15.85 -5.14
#